data_AF-A0A1R3JD65-F1
#
_entry.id   AF-A0A1R3JD65-F1
#
_cell.length_a   1.000
_cell.length_b   1.000
_cell.length_c   1.000
_cell.angle_alpha   90.00
_cell.angle_beta   90.00
_cell.angle_gamma   90.00
#
_symmetry.space_group_name_H-M   'P 1'
#
loop_
_entity.id
_entity.type
_entity.pdbx_description
1 polymer ?
#
loop_
_entity_poly.entity_id
_entity_poly.type
_entity_poly.pdbx_seq_one_letter_code
_entity_poly.pdbx_strand_id
1 'polypeptide(L)' 'MTASGKAATNKVPAVANLLSEKPSEIAWNINYHAKFNPHFSLFKFEPEQAFFATAES' A
#
# COMPACT_ATOMS: atom_id res chain seq x y z
N MET A 1 12.79 -22.91 20.26
CA MET A 1 12.21 -23.33 18.96
C MET A 1 11.97 -22.08 18.14
N THR A 2 12.83 -21.82 17.16
CA THR A 2 12.77 -20.63 16.29
C THR A 2 11.78 -20.87 15.16
N ALA A 3 10.61 -20.22 15.20
CA ALA A 3 9.70 -20.20 14.07
C ALA A 3 10.18 -19.13 13.07
N SER A 4 10.93 -19.55 12.07
CA SER A 4 11.15 -18.77 10.84
C SER A 4 9.82 -18.75 10.07
N GLY A 5 8.95 -17.81 10.45
CA GLY A 5 7.69 -17.57 9.76
C GLY A 5 7.94 -16.67 8.56
N LYS A 6 8.31 -17.25 7.42
CA LYS A 6 8.23 -16.55 6.13
C LYS A 6 6.73 -16.40 5.82
N ALA A 7 6.10 -15.39 6.40
CA ALA A 7 4.73 -15.01 6.07
C ALA A 7 4.73 -14.77 4.56
N ALA A 8 3.97 -15.57 3.82
CA ALA A 8 3.73 -15.30 2.41
C ALA A 8 3.12 -13.90 2.33
N THR A 9 3.91 -12.92 1.89
CA THR A 9 3.43 -11.57 1.66
C THR A 9 2.54 -11.62 0.44
N ASN A 10 1.27 -11.96 0.65
CA ASN A 10 0.26 -11.78 -0.38
C ASN A 10 0.36 -10.32 -0.82
N LYS A 11 0.72 -10.11 -2.10
CA LYS A 11 0.86 -8.76 -2.65
C LYS A 11 -0.45 -8.02 -2.41
N VAL A 12 -0.37 -6.87 -1.76
CA VAL A 12 -1.50 -5.96 -1.60
C VAL A 12 -1.99 -5.62 -3.01
N PRO A 13 -3.26 -5.87 -3.37
CA PRO A 13 -3.82 -5.45 -4.64
C PRO A 13 -3.96 -3.93 -4.68
N ALA A 14 -4.04 -3.34 -5.88
CA ALA A 14 -4.19 -1.90 -6.06
C ALA A 14 -5.64 -1.65 -6.47
N VAL A 15 -6.49 -1.29 -5.51
CA VAL A 15 -7.92 -1.11 -5.72
C VAL A 15 -8.33 0.24 -5.14
N ALA A 16 -8.89 1.10 -5.98
CA ALA A 16 -9.43 2.38 -5.53
C ALA A 16 -10.69 2.17 -4.68
N ASN A 17 -10.75 2.79 -3.52
CA ASN A 17 -11.94 2.81 -2.67
C ASN A 17 -11.94 4.03 -1.73
N LEU A 18 -12.79 5.00 -2.05
CA LEU A 18 -12.94 6.28 -1.35
C LEU A 18 -13.50 6.17 0.08
N LEU A 19 -14.11 5.04 0.44
CA LEU A 19 -14.76 4.81 1.73
C LEU A 19 -14.15 3.61 2.46
N SER A 20 -12.84 3.41 2.30
CA SER A 20 -12.14 2.31 2.94
C SER A 20 -12.08 2.50 4.45
N GLU A 21 -12.86 1.69 5.18
CA GLU A 21 -12.81 1.67 6.65
C GLU A 21 -12.04 0.45 7.18
N LYS A 22 -12.01 -0.64 6.41
CA LYS A 22 -11.28 -1.84 6.80
C LYS A 22 -9.79 -1.68 6.52
N PRO A 23 -8.89 -2.11 7.42
CA PRO A 23 -7.44 -2.00 7.21
C PRO A 23 -6.96 -2.61 5.89
N SER A 24 -7.56 -3.73 5.45
CA SER A 24 -7.24 -4.35 4.16
C SER A 24 -7.62 -3.47 2.97
N GLU A 25 -8.80 -2.84 3.02
CA GLU A 25 -9.30 -1.95 1.97
C GLU A 25 -8.46 -0.66 1.92
N ILE A 26 -8.08 -0.11 3.08
CA ILE A 26 -7.17 1.04 3.20
C ILE A 26 -5.83 0.71 2.55
N ALA A 27 -5.24 -0.45 2.86
CA ALA A 27 -3.98 -0.86 2.25
C ALA A 27 -4.09 -1.00 0.71
N TRP A 28 -5.24 -1.44 0.20
CA TRP A 28 -5.47 -1.55 -1.24
C TRP A 28 -5.56 -0.17 -1.89
N ASN A 29 -6.23 0.79 -1.23
CA ASN A 29 -6.35 2.16 -1.70
C ASN A 29 -5.00 2.88 -1.72
N ILE A 30 -4.19 2.72 -0.66
CA ILE A 30 -2.82 3.26 -0.61
C ILE A 30 -1.98 2.73 -1.78
N ASN A 31 -2.06 1.42 -2.06
CA ASN A 31 -1.33 0.82 -3.17
C ASN A 31 -1.89 1.24 -4.54
N TYR A 32 -3.16 1.61 -4.63
CA TYR A 32 -3.74 2.24 -5.82
C TYR A 32 -3.11 3.62 -6.05
N HIS A 33 -3.15 4.50 -5.05
CA HIS A 33 -2.58 5.85 -5.15
C HIS A 33 -1.07 5.82 -5.41
N ALA A 34 -0.32 4.93 -4.76
CA ALA A 34 1.11 4.75 -5.00
C ALA A 34 1.47 4.35 -6.45
N LYS A 35 0.57 3.61 -7.14
CA LYS A 35 0.81 3.12 -8.51
C LYS A 35 0.28 4.04 -9.60
N PHE A 36 -0.90 4.62 -9.39
CA PHE A 36 -1.64 5.32 -10.44
C PHE A 36 -1.58 6.84 -10.30
N ASN A 37 -1.25 7.36 -9.11
CA ASN A 37 -0.98 8.78 -8.88
C ASN A 37 0.45 9.01 -8.36
N PRO A 38 1.50 8.60 -9.11
CA PRO A 38 2.86 8.73 -8.61
C PRO A 38 3.34 10.18 -8.65
N HIS A 39 3.74 10.67 -7.49
CA HIS A 39 4.51 11.92 -7.34
C HIS A 39 6.03 11.67 -7.41
N PHE A 40 6.46 10.40 -7.35
CA PHE A 40 7.85 9.95 -7.30
C PHE A 40 8.09 8.75 -8.25
N SER A 41 9.36 8.33 -8.35
CA SER A 41 9.70 7.10 -9.10
C SER A 41 9.02 5.87 -8.50
N LEU A 42 8.39 5.07 -9.38
CA LEU A 42 7.67 3.83 -9.04
C LEU A 42 8.57 2.67 -8.58
N PHE A 43 9.89 2.82 -8.70
CA PHE A 43 10.82 1.73 -8.38
C PHE A 43 10.99 1.49 -6.87
N LYS A 44 10.73 2.52 -6.04
CA LYS A 44 10.86 2.44 -4.58
C LYS A 44 9.59 2.94 -3.91
N PHE A 45 9.25 2.32 -2.79
CA PHE A 45 8.17 2.75 -1.91
C PHE A 45 8.75 2.99 -0.51
N GLU A 46 9.23 4.21 -0.29
CA GLU A 46 9.85 4.68 0.96
C GLU A 46 8.82 5.48 1.80
N PRO A 47 9.14 5.91 3.03
CA PRO A 47 8.19 6.60 3.91
C PRO A 47 7.56 7.86 3.30
N GLU A 48 8.28 8.58 2.44
CA GLU A 48 7.75 9.78 1.78
C GLU A 48 6.64 9.41 0.78
N GLN A 49 6.85 8.43 -0.09
CA GLN A 49 5.82 7.92 -0.99
C GLN A 49 4.62 7.36 -0.22
N ALA A 50 4.89 6.68 0.91
CA ALA A 50 3.83 6.17 1.78
C ALA A 50 2.99 7.31 2.39
N PHE A 51 3.63 8.42 2.81
CA PHE A 51 2.93 9.59 3.34
C PHE A 51 1.97 10.18 2.32
N PHE A 52 2.43 10.46 1.10
CA PHE A 52 1.58 11.02 0.04
C PHE A 52 0.47 10.06 -0.38
N ALA A 53 0.77 8.78 -0.61
CA ALA A 53 -0.24 7.80 -1.01
C ALA A 53 -1.30 7.59 0.08
N THR A 54 -0.93 7.68 1.36
CA THR A 54 -1.87 7.59 2.49
C THR A 54 -2.73 8.84 2.63
N ALA A 55 -2.17 10.04 2.38
CA ALA A 55 -2.94 11.28 2.43
C ALA A 55 -4.02 11.37 1.33
N GLU A 56 -3.83 10.68 0.20
CA GLU A 56 -4.81 10.61 -0.88
C GLU A 56 -5.86 9.49 -0.70
N SER A 57 -5.66 8.57 0.26
CA SER A 57 -6.46 7.34 0.42
C SER A 57 -7.60 7.44 1.42
#